data_AF-A0A0P4V0M9-F1
#
_entry.id   AF-A0A0P4V0M9-F1
#
_cell.length_a   1.000
_cell.length_b   1.000
_cell.length_c   1.000
_cell.angle_alpha   90.00
_cell.angle_beta   90.00
_cell.angle_gamma   90.00
#
_symmetry.space_group_name_H-M   'P 1'
#
loop_
_entity.id
_entity.type
_entity.pdbx_description
1 polymer ?
#
loop_
_entity_poly.entity_id
_entity_poly.type
_entity_poly.pdbx_seq_one_letter_code
_entity_poly.pdbx_strand_id
1 'polypeptide(L)'
;MKKIVSLMMSVIVLTLSGARSTQAQGLLNFNPKASQSAPKLSKAQPAPIAQKATNKPAITFQVPENDPVAVTPVQPVFRPVENDDRLVAMAPDELFDGGSNSLVARAVGSAEGTRTPDGNKTWAYYGHTDPGNGVWNMGSFSYQHGAGSPDEADRRQLSRLRGQYNMIEQSARSVGLRLGLEEQLNGIDLANQAPLAALERGGYVDRLREAYAQGLRGSEAVLQARTYSYINPRTNQWDAPGLGNNFHSISRDQARRQNAIYDAIQNHQQQIARSRSQDNSKLSQIPENP
;
A
#
# COMPACT_ATOMS: atom_id res chain seq x y z
N MET A 1 -29.23 22.06 -48.53
CA MET A 1 -28.96 23.50 -48.78
C MET A 1 -29.30 24.29 -47.53
N LYS A 2 -28.43 25.25 -47.16
CA LYS A 2 -28.55 26.26 -46.09
C LYS A 2 -28.32 25.73 -44.66
N LYS A 3 -27.49 26.35 -43.80
CA LYS A 3 -26.51 27.44 -43.91
C LYS A 3 -25.54 27.30 -42.72
N ILE A 4 -24.27 27.56 -42.99
CA ILE A 4 -23.18 27.82 -42.05
C ILE A 4 -23.51 29.06 -41.20
N VAL A 5 -23.23 29.04 -39.90
CA VAL A 5 -22.73 30.22 -39.15
C VAL A 5 -21.66 29.76 -38.16
N SER A 6 -20.42 30.06 -38.54
CA SER A 6 -19.25 30.15 -37.69
C SER A 6 -19.33 31.45 -36.89
N LEU A 7 -19.03 31.42 -35.59
CA LEU A 7 -18.67 32.61 -34.84
C LEU A 7 -17.51 32.31 -33.89
N MET A 8 -16.32 32.73 -34.33
CA MET A 8 -15.15 32.98 -33.49
C MET A 8 -15.26 34.38 -32.88
N MET A 9 -14.88 34.52 -31.61
CA MET A 9 -14.35 35.71 -30.91
C MET A 9 -14.43 35.40 -29.40
N SER A 10 -13.49 35.71 -28.51
CA SER A 10 -12.30 36.54 -28.58
C SER A 10 -11.33 36.10 -27.48
N VAL A 11 -10.05 36.19 -27.82
CA VAL A 11 -8.92 36.13 -26.89
C VAL A 11 -8.92 37.39 -26.03
N ILE A 12 -8.93 37.24 -24.70
CA ILE A 12 -8.52 38.31 -23.77
C ILE A 12 -7.18 37.88 -23.17
N VAL A 13 -6.12 38.50 -23.66
CA VAL A 13 -4.80 38.56 -23.01
C VAL A 13 -4.86 39.71 -22.01
N LEU A 14 -4.77 39.41 -20.71
CA LEU A 14 -4.43 40.41 -19.70
C LEU A 14 -2.99 40.19 -19.27
N THR A 15 -2.09 40.99 -19.85
CA THR A 15 -0.74 41.21 -19.34
C THR A 15 -0.81 42.27 -18.24
N LEU A 16 -0.48 41.90 -17.00
CA LEU A 16 -0.01 42.87 -16.01
C LEU A 16 1.46 42.58 -15.68
N SER A 17 2.29 43.50 -16.16
CA SER A 17 3.69 43.64 -15.80
C SER A 17 3.83 44.37 -14.45
N GLY A 18 4.72 43.86 -13.61
CA GLY A 18 5.66 44.70 -12.86
C GLY A 18 5.28 45.13 -11.45
N ALA A 19 5.92 44.49 -10.46
CA ALA A 19 6.64 45.21 -9.42
C ALA A 19 7.70 44.28 -8.80
N ARG A 20 8.97 44.53 -9.12
CA ARG A 20 10.11 44.05 -8.33
C ARG A 20 10.13 44.86 -7.05
N SER A 21 10.10 44.20 -5.90
CA SER A 21 10.48 44.81 -4.62
C SER A 21 11.66 44.06 -4.04
N THR A 22 12.57 44.87 -3.53
CA THR A 22 13.93 44.62 -3.10
C THR A 22 14.02 43.84 -1.79
N GLN A 23 15.14 43.11 -1.69
CA GLN A 23 15.83 42.64 -0.50
C GLN A 23 15.46 43.35 0.82
N ALA A 24 15.13 42.56 1.83
CA ALA A 24 15.42 42.87 3.22
C ALA A 24 15.91 41.61 3.92
N GLN A 25 17.21 41.55 4.14
CA GLN A 25 17.86 40.63 5.07
C GLN A 25 17.42 41.00 6.49
N GLY A 26 16.70 40.10 7.15
CA GLY A 26 16.32 40.21 8.56
C GLY A 26 16.97 39.09 9.35
N LEU A 27 18.15 39.40 9.91
CA LEU A 27 18.82 38.60 10.94
C LEU A 27 17.92 38.53 12.18
N LEU A 28 17.31 37.37 12.45
CA LEU A 28 16.74 37.09 13.77
C LEU A 28 17.80 36.40 14.63
N ASN A 29 18.50 37.25 15.37
CA ASN A 29 19.32 36.92 16.52
C ASN A 29 18.42 36.33 17.63
N PHE A 30 18.50 35.02 17.87
CA PHE A 30 18.00 34.42 19.10
C PHE A 30 19.18 34.08 20.01
N ASN A 31 19.28 34.86 21.09
CA ASN A 31 20.23 34.68 22.18
C ASN A 31 19.47 34.21 23.43
N PRO A 32 19.58 32.95 23.84
CA PRO A 32 19.34 32.57 25.21
C PRO A 32 20.68 32.42 25.95
N LYS A 33 20.89 33.32 26.92
CA LYS A 33 21.96 33.25 27.91
C LYS A 33 21.97 31.87 28.59
N ALA A 34 23.19 31.35 28.70
CA ALA A 34 23.58 30.23 29.52
C ALA A 34 23.17 30.41 30.98
N SER A 35 22.78 29.30 31.61
CA SER A 35 22.97 29.10 33.04
C SER A 35 23.67 27.77 33.25
N GLN A 36 24.82 27.87 33.91
CA GLN A 36 25.77 26.81 34.22
C GLN A 36 25.27 25.98 35.39
N SER A 37 25.48 24.66 35.35
CA SER A 37 26.04 23.88 36.47
C SER A 37 26.14 22.41 36.08
N ALA A 38 27.37 21.98 35.80
CA ALA A 38 27.76 20.58 35.76
C ALA A 38 28.21 20.12 37.15
N PRO A 39 27.92 18.88 37.55
CA PRO A 39 28.80 18.12 38.40
C PRO A 39 29.57 17.09 37.57
N LYS A 40 30.90 17.13 37.71
CA LYS A 40 31.84 16.09 37.31
C LYS A 40 31.49 14.76 37.99
N LEU A 41 31.48 13.66 37.24
CA LEU A 41 31.78 12.34 37.79
C LEU A 41 32.53 11.45 36.79
N SER A 42 33.80 11.27 37.13
CA SER A 42 34.65 10.09 37.03
C SER A 42 34.54 9.14 35.84
N LYS A 43 35.65 9.04 35.10
CA LYS A 43 36.00 7.92 34.22
C LYS A 43 36.20 6.65 35.04
N ALA A 44 35.45 5.60 34.72
CA ALA A 44 35.79 4.23 35.10
C ALA A 44 35.95 3.40 33.82
N GLN A 45 37.18 2.92 33.60
CA GLN A 45 37.50 1.85 32.65
C GLN A 45 36.74 0.57 33.04
N PRO A 46 36.13 -0.16 32.09
CA PRO A 46 35.85 -1.56 32.29
C PRO A 46 37.11 -2.40 32.03
N ALA A 47 37.49 -3.17 33.04
CA ALA A 47 38.50 -4.22 32.98
C ALA A 47 38.05 -5.39 32.07
N PRO A 48 39.00 -6.19 31.53
CA PRO A 48 38.72 -7.17 30.49
C PRO A 48 38.03 -8.41 31.08
N ILE A 49 36.87 -8.77 30.53
CA ILE A 49 36.19 -10.03 30.87
C ILE A 49 36.93 -11.17 30.17
N ALA A 50 37.51 -12.03 30.99
CA ALA A 50 38.14 -13.28 30.59
C ALA A 50 37.16 -14.18 29.82
N GLN A 51 37.54 -14.53 28.59
CA GLN A 51 36.87 -15.52 27.77
C GLN A 51 37.07 -16.91 28.40
N LYS A 52 36.02 -17.47 28.98
CA LYS A 52 35.99 -18.85 29.43
C LYS A 52 35.70 -19.73 28.20
N ALA A 53 36.74 -20.42 27.72
CA ALA A 53 36.65 -21.39 26.64
C ALA A 53 35.72 -22.54 27.03
N THR A 54 34.57 -22.64 26.36
CA THR A 54 33.71 -23.81 26.40
C THR A 54 34.04 -24.68 25.19
N ASN A 55 34.76 -25.78 25.43
CA ASN A 55 34.93 -26.87 24.47
C ASN A 55 33.55 -27.48 24.16
N LYS A 56 33.02 -27.22 22.97
CA LYS A 56 31.95 -28.02 22.36
C LYS A 56 32.59 -28.97 21.33
N PRO A 57 32.20 -30.26 21.30
CA PRO A 57 32.71 -31.18 20.30
C PRO A 57 32.27 -30.76 18.90
N ALA A 58 33.20 -30.76 17.96
CA ALA A 58 32.94 -30.56 16.54
C ALA A 58 32.09 -31.74 16.03
N ILE A 59 30.87 -31.45 15.60
CA ILE A 59 30.11 -32.35 14.74
C ILE A 59 30.62 -32.12 13.32
N THR A 60 31.46 -33.03 12.86
CA THR A 60 31.89 -33.10 11.45
C THR A 60 30.71 -33.52 10.60
N PHE A 61 30.15 -32.57 9.84
CA PHE A 61 29.22 -32.89 8.76
C PHE A 61 30.05 -33.27 7.53
N GLN A 62 30.06 -34.54 7.15
CA GLN A 62 30.51 -34.96 5.83
C GLN A 62 29.47 -34.49 4.81
N VAL A 63 29.85 -33.53 3.99
CA VAL A 63 29.11 -33.17 2.77
C VAL A 63 29.38 -34.27 1.76
N PRO A 64 28.39 -35.05 1.31
CA PRO A 64 28.59 -35.92 0.16
C PRO A 64 28.85 -35.03 -1.07
N GLU A 65 30.00 -35.21 -1.72
CA GLU A 65 30.24 -34.73 -3.08
C GLU A 65 29.17 -35.32 -3.98
N ASN A 66 28.18 -34.51 -4.35
CA ASN A 66 27.22 -34.85 -5.39
C ASN A 66 27.77 -34.32 -6.72
N ASP A 67 27.85 -35.23 -7.68
CA ASP A 67 28.19 -34.96 -9.08
C ASP A 67 27.39 -33.78 -9.65
N PRO A 68 27.97 -33.02 -10.62
CA PRO A 68 27.28 -31.90 -11.25
C PRO A 68 26.12 -32.40 -12.11
N VAL A 69 24.92 -32.45 -11.54
CA VAL A 69 23.68 -32.61 -12.31
C VAL A 69 23.45 -31.31 -13.08
N ALA A 70 23.47 -31.40 -14.41
CA ALA A 70 23.18 -30.31 -15.31
C ALA A 70 21.81 -29.69 -14.97
N VAL A 71 21.84 -28.48 -14.41
CA VAL A 71 20.63 -27.71 -14.11
C VAL A 71 20.05 -27.23 -15.43
N THR A 72 19.06 -27.96 -15.94
CA THR A 72 18.26 -27.46 -17.06
C THR A 72 17.38 -26.32 -16.52
N PRO A 73 17.33 -25.14 -17.16
CA PRO A 73 16.47 -24.05 -16.69
C PRO A 73 15.01 -24.48 -16.78
N VAL A 74 14.42 -24.80 -15.63
CA VAL A 74 12.99 -25.08 -15.51
C VAL A 74 12.26 -23.75 -15.67
N GLN A 75 11.72 -23.51 -16.87
CA GLN A 75 10.77 -22.43 -17.05
C GLN A 75 9.57 -22.69 -16.11
N PRO A 76 9.12 -21.68 -15.34
CA PRO A 76 7.97 -21.87 -14.46
C PRO A 76 6.75 -22.18 -15.32
N VAL A 77 6.29 -23.43 -15.24
CA VAL A 77 5.04 -23.87 -15.86
C VAL A 77 3.91 -23.21 -15.09
N PHE A 78 3.37 -22.12 -15.64
CA PHE A 78 2.11 -21.55 -15.20
C PHE A 78 1.01 -22.58 -15.45
N ARG A 79 0.62 -23.32 -14.41
CA ARG A 79 -0.63 -24.06 -14.41
C ARG A 79 -1.76 -23.06 -14.14
N PRO A 80 -2.81 -23.00 -14.96
CA PRO A 80 -4.00 -22.21 -14.64
C PRO A 80 -4.56 -22.72 -13.32
N VAL A 81 -4.61 -21.85 -12.32
CA VAL A 81 -5.37 -22.10 -11.09
C VAL A 81 -6.84 -22.16 -11.50
N GLU A 82 -7.59 -23.14 -11.00
CA GLU A 82 -9.04 -23.23 -11.24
C GLU A 82 -9.69 -21.86 -10.99
N ASN A 83 -10.44 -21.41 -12.00
CA ASN A 83 -10.94 -20.04 -12.13
C ASN A 83 -11.90 -19.68 -10.99
N ASP A 84 -11.39 -19.07 -9.92
CA ASP A 84 -12.24 -18.18 -9.14
C ASP A 84 -12.30 -16.85 -9.90
N ASP A 85 -13.26 -16.74 -10.84
CA ASP A 85 -13.51 -15.53 -11.65
C ASP A 85 -13.64 -14.25 -10.77
N ARG A 86 -13.91 -14.43 -9.48
CA ARG A 86 -13.99 -13.41 -8.44
C ARG A 86 -12.64 -12.76 -8.08
N LEU A 87 -11.51 -13.41 -8.33
CA LEU A 87 -10.18 -12.86 -8.08
C LEU A 87 -9.49 -12.38 -9.35
N VAL A 88 -10.22 -12.31 -10.47
CA VAL A 88 -9.72 -11.78 -11.73
C VAL A 88 -9.36 -10.31 -11.58
N ALA A 89 -8.20 -9.95 -12.11
CA ALA A 89 -7.71 -8.58 -12.18
C ALA A 89 -8.81 -7.62 -12.67
N MET A 90 -9.04 -6.53 -11.94
CA MET A 90 -9.93 -5.46 -12.40
C MET A 90 -9.11 -4.39 -13.13
N ALA A 91 -9.77 -3.68 -14.04
CA ALA A 91 -9.12 -2.56 -14.70
C ALA A 91 -8.89 -1.42 -13.69
N PRO A 92 -7.81 -0.61 -13.85
CA PRO A 92 -7.57 0.53 -12.98
C PRO A 92 -8.78 1.46 -12.84
N ASP A 93 -9.50 1.70 -13.93
CA ASP A 93 -10.65 2.61 -13.90
C ASP A 93 -11.79 2.04 -13.06
N GLU A 94 -12.03 0.73 -13.09
CA GLU A 94 -13.06 0.07 -12.28
C GLU A 94 -12.70 0.05 -10.80
N LEU A 95 -11.42 -0.15 -10.46
CA LEU A 95 -10.94 -0.16 -9.07
C LEU A 95 -11.16 1.20 -8.37
N PHE A 96 -10.93 2.29 -9.10
CA PHE A 96 -10.92 3.66 -8.57
C PHE A 96 -12.22 4.44 -8.86
N ASP A 97 -13.16 3.89 -9.63
CA ASP A 97 -14.42 4.56 -9.96
C ASP A 97 -15.31 4.77 -8.72
N GLY A 98 -16.07 5.86 -8.69
CA GLY A 98 -16.98 6.19 -7.58
C GLY A 98 -16.34 6.96 -6.42
N GLY A 99 -15.08 7.39 -6.54
CA GLY A 99 -14.41 8.26 -5.57
C GLY A 99 -14.35 7.63 -4.18
N SER A 100 -14.89 8.32 -3.16
CA SER A 100 -14.99 7.77 -1.80
C SER A 100 -15.77 6.45 -1.76
N ASN A 101 -16.58 6.10 -2.75
CA ASN A 101 -17.32 4.82 -2.78
C ASN A 101 -16.67 3.75 -3.67
N SER A 102 -15.48 4.03 -4.21
CA SER A 102 -14.70 3.08 -5.00
C SER A 102 -14.37 1.81 -4.25
N LEU A 103 -14.11 0.73 -4.99
CA LEU A 103 -13.66 -0.53 -4.40
C LEU A 103 -12.35 -0.32 -3.62
N VAL A 104 -11.43 0.50 -4.14
CA VAL A 104 -10.20 0.87 -3.43
C VAL A 104 -10.50 1.56 -2.10
N ALA A 105 -11.38 2.57 -2.08
CA ALA A 105 -11.73 3.27 -0.85
C ALA A 105 -12.37 2.33 0.19
N ARG A 106 -13.21 1.40 -0.26
CA ARG A 106 -13.86 0.41 0.61
C ARG A 106 -12.87 -0.62 1.15
N ALA A 107 -12.03 -1.21 0.30
CA ALA A 107 -11.09 -2.24 0.70
C ALA A 107 -9.97 -1.70 1.59
N VAL A 108 -9.32 -0.62 1.18
CA VAL A 108 -8.25 0.01 1.98
C VAL A 108 -8.85 0.62 3.26
N GLY A 109 -10.03 1.25 3.18
CA GLY A 109 -10.70 1.77 4.37
C GLY A 109 -11.13 0.69 5.37
N SER A 110 -11.51 -0.49 4.89
CA SER A 110 -11.75 -1.66 5.76
C SER A 110 -10.46 -2.09 6.47
N ALA A 111 -9.33 -2.12 5.75
CA ALA A 111 -8.02 -2.44 6.33
C ALA A 111 -7.55 -1.41 7.37
N GLU A 112 -7.82 -0.12 7.15
CA GLU A 112 -7.58 0.95 8.13
C GLU A 112 -8.55 0.93 9.32
N GLY A 113 -9.73 0.33 9.17
CA GLY A 113 -10.81 0.38 10.16
C GLY A 113 -11.67 1.66 10.11
N THR A 114 -11.49 2.48 9.06
CA THR A 114 -12.31 3.67 8.78
C THR A 114 -13.61 3.29 8.05
N ARG A 115 -13.70 2.06 7.53
CA ARG A 115 -14.89 1.51 6.90
C ARG A 115 -15.20 0.11 7.38
N THR A 116 -16.46 -0.27 7.22
CA THR A 116 -16.90 -1.66 7.29
C THR A 116 -16.67 -2.36 5.94
N PRO A 117 -16.66 -3.71 5.89
CA PRO A 117 -16.47 -4.45 4.63
C PRO A 117 -17.52 -4.14 3.55
N ASP A 118 -18.76 -3.86 3.94
CA ASP A 118 -19.83 -3.46 3.01
C ASP A 118 -19.72 -1.99 2.55
N GLY A 119 -18.73 -1.25 3.06
CA GLY A 119 -18.33 0.08 2.59
C GLY A 119 -18.86 1.24 3.42
N ASN A 120 -19.62 1.00 4.49
CA ASN A 120 -20.10 2.06 5.37
C ASN A 120 -18.96 2.72 6.12
N LYS A 121 -19.10 4.01 6.41
CA LYS A 121 -18.12 4.82 7.13
C LYS A 121 -18.23 4.54 8.63
N THR A 122 -17.12 4.28 9.30
CA THR A 122 -17.08 4.18 10.77
C THR A 122 -16.87 5.57 11.39
N TRP A 123 -16.85 5.68 12.71
CA TRP A 123 -16.53 6.96 13.37
C TRP A 123 -15.12 7.46 13.00
N ALA A 124 -14.16 6.55 12.83
CA ALA A 124 -12.77 6.88 12.53
C ALA A 124 -12.59 7.53 11.15
N TYR A 125 -13.53 7.31 10.22
CA TYR A 125 -13.60 8.01 8.94
C TYR A 125 -13.69 9.53 9.09
N TYR A 126 -14.43 10.00 10.10
CA TYR A 126 -14.68 11.43 10.29
C TYR A 126 -13.54 12.13 11.01
N GLY A 127 -12.61 11.37 11.61
CA GLY A 127 -11.56 11.94 12.41
C GLY A 127 -11.07 11.01 13.51
N HIS A 128 -9.76 10.84 13.63
CA HIS A 128 -9.14 10.26 14.81
C HIS A 128 -7.70 10.74 14.96
N THR A 129 -7.20 10.75 16.20
CA THR A 129 -5.79 11.02 16.48
C THR A 129 -5.02 9.71 16.49
N ASP A 130 -3.92 9.65 15.73
CA ASP A 130 -3.01 8.51 15.75
C ASP A 130 -2.25 8.46 17.08
N PRO A 131 -2.34 7.37 17.87
CA PRO A 131 -1.64 7.25 19.14
C PRO A 131 -0.10 7.29 19.00
N GLY A 132 0.44 6.92 17.84
CA GLY A 132 1.88 6.81 17.59
C GLY A 132 2.58 8.14 17.34
N ASN A 133 1.91 9.10 16.70
CA ASN A 133 2.51 10.41 16.37
C ASN A 133 1.66 11.63 16.77
N GLY A 134 0.45 11.42 17.29
CA GLY A 134 -0.47 12.49 17.71
C GLY A 134 -1.11 13.27 16.56
N VAL A 135 -0.96 12.81 15.31
CA VAL A 135 -1.49 13.51 14.12
C VAL A 135 -2.97 13.17 13.93
N TRP A 136 -3.72 14.16 13.46
CA TRP A 136 -5.13 14.02 13.12
C TRP A 136 -5.30 13.41 11.72
N ASN A 137 -6.07 12.33 11.66
CA ASN A 137 -6.34 11.54 10.47
C ASN A 137 -7.82 11.63 10.09
N MET A 138 -8.14 11.58 8.80
CA MET A 138 -9.53 11.52 8.34
C MET A 138 -9.68 10.82 6.98
N GLY A 139 -10.92 10.51 6.59
CA GLY A 139 -11.23 9.82 5.35
C GLY A 139 -11.07 8.31 5.46
N SER A 140 -11.32 7.62 4.34
CA SER A 140 -11.18 6.18 4.18
C SER A 140 -9.73 5.73 4.40
N PHE A 141 -8.77 6.57 4.08
CA PHE A 141 -7.36 6.19 4.06
C PHE A 141 -6.55 6.71 5.26
N SER A 142 -7.22 7.24 6.30
CA SER A 142 -6.57 7.87 7.46
C SER A 142 -5.58 8.97 7.06
N TYR A 143 -6.00 9.84 6.13
CA TYR A 143 -5.17 10.88 5.53
C TYR A 143 -4.72 11.93 6.54
N GLN A 144 -3.42 12.27 6.52
CA GLN A 144 -2.76 13.11 7.54
C GLN A 144 -2.30 14.49 7.03
N HIS A 145 -2.45 14.80 5.74
CA HIS A 145 -1.81 15.97 5.12
C HIS A 145 -2.74 17.19 4.97
N GLY A 146 -3.53 17.49 6.01
CA GLY A 146 -4.32 18.72 6.09
C GLY A 146 -5.42 18.84 5.03
N ALA A 147 -6.43 17.98 5.09
CA ALA A 147 -7.67 18.13 4.34
C ALA A 147 -8.74 18.85 5.19
N GLY A 148 -9.62 19.63 4.57
CA GLY A 148 -10.72 20.31 5.25
C GLY A 148 -11.94 19.43 5.48
N SER A 149 -12.00 18.25 4.87
CA SER A 149 -13.07 17.27 5.07
C SER A 149 -12.62 15.84 4.71
N PRO A 150 -13.30 14.80 5.23
CA PRO A 150 -13.04 13.40 4.84
C PRO A 150 -13.14 13.13 3.34
N ASP A 151 -14.07 13.75 2.61
CA ASP A 151 -14.20 13.57 1.16
C ASP A 151 -13.07 14.26 0.37
N GLU A 152 -12.56 15.39 0.87
CA GLU A 152 -11.35 15.99 0.31
C GLU A 152 -10.12 15.12 0.55
N ALA A 153 -9.98 14.57 1.76
CA ALA A 153 -8.94 13.59 2.08
C ALA A 153 -8.98 12.39 1.13
N ASP A 154 -10.16 11.80 0.92
CA ASP A 154 -10.36 10.67 0.01
C ASP A 154 -9.97 11.01 -1.42
N ARG A 155 -10.40 12.17 -1.95
CA ARG A 155 -10.01 12.58 -3.31
C ARG A 155 -8.50 12.72 -3.46
N ARG A 156 -7.83 13.39 -2.51
CA ARG A 156 -6.38 13.60 -2.55
C ARG A 156 -5.63 12.26 -2.48
N GLN A 157 -6.06 11.38 -1.58
CA GLN A 157 -5.39 10.10 -1.39
C GLN A 157 -5.66 9.13 -2.54
N LEU A 158 -6.87 9.06 -3.08
CA LEU A 158 -7.18 8.26 -4.28
C LEU A 158 -6.32 8.68 -5.47
N SER A 159 -6.14 9.99 -5.69
CA SER A 159 -5.26 10.49 -6.75
C SER A 159 -3.82 10.01 -6.57
N ARG A 160 -3.31 10.02 -5.32
CA ARG A 160 -1.97 9.51 -4.99
C ARG A 160 -1.87 8.00 -5.21
N LEU A 161 -2.82 7.24 -4.65
CA LEU A 161 -2.85 5.78 -4.74
C LEU A 161 -2.98 5.29 -6.18
N ARG A 162 -3.70 6.01 -7.05
CA ARG A 162 -3.77 5.68 -8.48
C ARG A 162 -2.41 5.78 -9.16
N GLY A 163 -1.61 6.81 -8.83
CA GLY A 163 -0.24 6.93 -9.30
C GLY A 163 0.65 5.79 -8.79
N GLN A 164 0.56 5.46 -7.51
CA GLN A 164 1.32 4.35 -6.91
C GLN A 164 0.92 2.99 -7.46
N TYR A 165 -0.36 2.76 -7.71
CA TYR A 165 -0.87 1.56 -8.36
C TYR A 165 -0.31 1.37 -9.77
N ASN A 166 -0.22 2.44 -10.57
CA ASN A 166 0.40 2.38 -11.89
C ASN A 166 1.88 1.93 -11.81
N MET A 167 2.61 2.36 -10.78
CA MET A 167 3.99 1.92 -10.54
C MET A 167 4.05 0.42 -10.15
N ILE A 168 3.13 -0.05 -9.31
CA ILE A 168 3.01 -1.46 -8.93
C ILE A 168 2.71 -2.32 -10.17
N GLU A 169 1.73 -1.93 -10.99
CA GLU A 169 1.37 -2.61 -12.23
C GLU A 169 2.54 -2.64 -13.21
N GLN A 170 3.26 -1.53 -13.39
CA GLN A 170 4.44 -1.48 -14.25
C GLN A 170 5.55 -2.41 -13.73
N SER A 171 5.79 -2.42 -12.42
CA SER A 171 6.75 -3.32 -11.78
C SER A 171 6.36 -4.78 -12.01
N ALA A 172 5.10 -5.15 -11.77
CA ALA A 172 4.60 -6.50 -11.99
C ALA A 172 4.79 -6.96 -13.44
N ARG A 173 4.42 -6.11 -14.40
CA ARG A 173 4.62 -6.41 -15.84
C ARG A 173 6.10 -6.57 -16.20
N SER A 174 6.98 -5.79 -15.60
CA SER A 174 8.42 -5.86 -15.88
C SER A 174 9.05 -7.20 -15.50
N VAL A 175 8.42 -7.92 -14.56
CA VAL A 175 8.84 -9.27 -14.11
C VAL A 175 7.89 -10.37 -14.58
N GLY A 176 7.00 -10.09 -15.55
CA GLY A 176 6.10 -11.09 -16.14
C GLY A 176 4.95 -11.53 -15.24
N LEU A 177 4.64 -10.77 -14.18
CA LEU A 177 3.49 -11.03 -13.31
C LEU A 177 2.23 -10.32 -13.84
N ARG A 178 1.08 -10.97 -13.65
CA ARG A 178 -0.25 -10.41 -13.82
C ARG A 178 -0.95 -10.47 -12.48
N LEU A 179 -1.27 -9.31 -11.90
CA LEU A 179 -1.86 -9.24 -10.57
C LEU A 179 -3.36 -9.54 -10.62
N GLY A 180 -3.82 -10.49 -9.82
CA GLY A 180 -5.24 -10.68 -9.54
C GLY A 180 -5.80 -9.59 -8.62
N LEU A 181 -7.13 -9.54 -8.45
CA LEU A 181 -7.80 -8.50 -7.66
C LEU A 181 -7.27 -8.40 -6.22
N GLU A 182 -7.06 -9.54 -5.55
CA GLU A 182 -6.52 -9.58 -4.19
C GLU A 182 -5.11 -8.96 -4.14
N GLU A 183 -4.26 -9.28 -5.11
CA GLU A 183 -2.88 -8.75 -5.20
C GLU A 183 -2.87 -7.26 -5.50
N GLN A 184 -3.75 -6.80 -6.39
CA GLN A 184 -3.92 -5.39 -6.71
C GLN A 184 -4.29 -4.58 -5.47
N LEU A 185 -5.35 -4.99 -4.76
CA LEU A 185 -5.85 -4.25 -3.58
C LEU A 185 -4.88 -4.32 -2.40
N ASN A 186 -4.21 -5.46 -2.19
CA ASN A 186 -3.19 -5.57 -1.16
C ASN A 186 -1.94 -4.74 -1.48
N GLY A 187 -1.52 -4.66 -2.74
CA GLY A 187 -0.45 -3.77 -3.16
C GLY A 187 -0.80 -2.29 -2.95
N ILE A 188 -2.03 -1.89 -3.27
CA ILE A 188 -2.53 -0.52 -3.04
C ILE A 188 -2.57 -0.19 -1.55
N ASP A 189 -3.10 -1.10 -0.72
CA ASP A 189 -3.14 -0.91 0.73
C ASP A 189 -1.73 -0.81 1.33
N LEU A 190 -0.79 -1.66 0.92
CA LEU A 190 0.59 -1.57 1.38
C LEU A 190 1.24 -0.24 0.94
N ALA A 191 0.91 0.27 -0.26
CA ALA A 191 1.37 1.59 -0.70
C ALA A 191 0.75 2.75 0.09
N ASN A 192 -0.45 2.57 0.66
CA ASN A 192 -1.06 3.49 1.60
C ASN A 192 -0.32 3.48 2.95
N GLN A 193 -0.06 2.28 3.47
CA GLN A 193 0.54 2.07 4.80
C GLN A 193 2.04 2.42 4.84
N ALA A 194 2.80 1.94 3.86
CA ALA A 194 4.25 2.05 3.80
C ALA A 194 4.72 2.13 2.33
N PRO A 195 4.70 3.32 1.70
CA PRO A 195 5.05 3.49 0.29
C PRO A 195 6.38 2.85 -0.13
N LEU A 196 7.41 2.89 0.73
CA LEU A 196 8.72 2.30 0.42
C LEU A 196 8.65 0.76 0.35
N ALA A 197 7.95 0.13 1.29
CA ALA A 197 7.73 -1.31 1.30
C ALA A 197 6.95 -1.80 0.07
N ALA A 198 6.05 -0.97 -0.46
CA ALA A 198 5.31 -1.30 -1.68
C ALA A 198 6.13 -1.08 -2.96
N LEU A 199 6.84 0.04 -3.07
CA LEU A 199 7.30 0.59 -4.35
C LEU A 199 8.80 0.46 -4.61
N GLU A 200 9.64 0.29 -3.58
CA GLU A 200 11.09 0.16 -3.79
C GLU A 200 11.49 -1.23 -4.27
N ARG A 201 12.76 -1.37 -4.66
CA ARG A 201 13.40 -2.67 -4.89
C ARG A 201 13.33 -3.51 -3.62
N GLY A 202 12.97 -4.78 -3.76
CA GLY A 202 12.66 -5.68 -2.63
C GLY A 202 11.28 -5.43 -2.02
N GLY A 203 10.48 -4.56 -2.64
CA GLY A 203 9.10 -4.26 -2.26
C GLY A 203 8.09 -5.29 -2.76
N TYR A 204 6.81 -4.93 -2.74
CA TYR A 204 5.69 -5.87 -2.87
C TYR A 204 5.79 -6.83 -4.05
N VAL A 205 6.02 -6.31 -5.26
CA VAL A 205 6.08 -7.12 -6.49
C VAL A 205 7.27 -8.09 -6.46
N ASP A 206 8.44 -7.65 -5.99
CA ASP A 206 9.62 -8.49 -5.88
C ASP A 206 9.36 -9.64 -4.90
N ARG A 207 8.71 -9.36 -3.77
CA ARG A 207 8.37 -10.37 -2.77
C ARG A 207 7.27 -11.31 -3.23
N LEU A 208 6.31 -10.83 -4.01
CA LEU A 208 5.29 -11.68 -4.61
C LEU A 208 5.90 -12.67 -5.60
N ARG A 209 6.83 -12.20 -6.45
CA ARG A 209 7.60 -13.07 -7.35
C ARG A 209 8.41 -14.12 -6.58
N GLU A 210 9.06 -13.72 -5.48
CA GLU A 210 9.80 -14.65 -4.61
C GLU A 210 8.88 -15.70 -3.98
N ALA A 211 7.73 -15.28 -3.45
CA ALA A 211 6.73 -16.19 -2.88
C ALA A 211 6.25 -17.20 -3.93
N TYR A 212 6.00 -16.75 -5.16
CA TYR A 212 5.62 -17.65 -6.25
C TYR A 212 6.72 -18.64 -6.64
N ALA A 213 7.98 -18.20 -6.64
CA ALA A 213 9.12 -19.07 -6.90
C ALA A 213 9.28 -20.16 -5.80
N GLN A 214 8.77 -19.90 -4.59
CA GLN A 214 8.71 -20.87 -3.49
C GLN A 214 7.47 -21.77 -3.55
N GLY A 215 6.62 -21.64 -4.57
CA GLY A 215 5.42 -22.46 -4.75
C GLY A 215 4.16 -21.91 -4.07
N LEU A 216 4.25 -20.79 -3.35
CA LEU A 216 3.10 -20.17 -2.69
C LEU A 216 2.17 -19.53 -3.71
N ARG A 217 0.86 -19.53 -3.45
CA ARG A 217 -0.16 -18.96 -4.34
C ARG A 217 -1.26 -18.25 -3.55
N GLY A 218 -2.08 -17.46 -4.23
CA GLY A 218 -3.23 -16.77 -3.66
C GLY A 218 -2.90 -15.97 -2.40
N SER A 219 -3.78 -16.04 -1.41
CA SER A 219 -3.65 -15.28 -0.16
C SER A 219 -2.35 -15.56 0.62
N GLU A 220 -1.81 -16.78 0.55
CA GLU A 220 -0.55 -17.11 1.23
C GLU A 220 0.64 -16.36 0.59
N ALA A 221 0.71 -16.33 -0.74
CA ALA A 221 1.74 -15.56 -1.44
C ALA A 221 1.62 -14.06 -1.17
N VAL A 222 0.40 -13.54 -1.12
CA VAL A 222 0.13 -12.13 -0.78
C VAL A 222 0.58 -11.82 0.65
N LEU A 223 0.24 -12.65 1.62
CA LEU A 223 0.64 -12.44 3.02
C LEU A 223 2.15 -12.43 3.17
N GLN A 224 2.82 -13.40 2.54
CA GLN A 224 4.27 -13.48 2.56
C GLN A 224 4.88 -12.25 1.89
N ALA A 225 4.37 -11.85 0.72
CA ALA A 225 4.86 -10.69 0.01
C ALA A 225 4.77 -9.42 0.86
N ARG A 226 3.59 -9.15 1.42
CA ARG A 226 3.33 -8.00 2.30
C ARG A 226 4.23 -7.99 3.53
N THR A 227 4.41 -9.14 4.15
CA THR A 227 5.24 -9.26 5.36
C THR A 227 6.70 -8.96 5.03
N TYR A 228 7.27 -9.63 4.01
CA TYR A 228 8.69 -9.52 3.66
C TYR A 228 9.07 -8.21 2.96
N SER A 229 8.09 -7.45 2.47
CA SER A 229 8.29 -6.09 1.95
C SER A 229 8.86 -5.12 2.98
N TYR A 230 8.73 -5.42 4.28
CA TYR A 230 9.32 -4.64 5.35
C TYR A 230 10.79 -4.98 5.63
N ILE A 231 11.41 -5.90 4.88
CA ILE A 231 12.86 -6.11 4.98
C ILE A 231 13.57 -5.03 4.18
N ASN A 232 14.37 -4.21 4.86
CA ASN A 232 15.21 -3.22 4.21
C ASN A 232 16.29 -3.93 3.37
N PRO A 233 16.33 -3.72 2.04
CA PRO A 233 17.22 -4.45 1.14
C PRO A 233 18.71 -4.11 1.34
N ARG A 234 19.04 -3.01 2.04
CA ARG A 234 20.42 -2.60 2.29
C ARG A 234 21.00 -3.24 3.54
N THR A 235 20.16 -3.42 4.57
CA THR A 235 20.60 -3.94 5.88
C THR A 235 20.16 -5.37 6.13
N ASN A 236 19.22 -5.89 5.34
CA ASN A 236 18.56 -7.19 5.54
C ASN A 236 17.91 -7.32 6.93
N GLN A 237 17.39 -6.22 7.46
CA GLN A 237 16.69 -6.14 8.74
C GLN A 237 15.24 -5.70 8.54
N TRP A 238 14.37 -6.07 9.48
CA TRP A 238 13.00 -5.56 9.53
C TRP A 238 12.97 -4.06 9.78
N ASP A 239 12.24 -3.33 8.95
CA ASP A 239 12.10 -1.88 8.94
C ASP A 239 10.61 -1.49 8.95
N ALA A 240 9.99 -1.73 10.10
CA ALA A 240 8.59 -1.46 10.41
C ALA A 240 8.47 -1.00 11.88
N PRO A 241 8.99 0.18 12.25
CA PRO A 241 9.10 0.59 13.66
C PRO A 241 7.74 0.64 14.37
N GLY A 242 6.69 1.11 13.68
CA GLY A 242 5.32 1.11 14.19
C GLY A 242 4.70 -0.29 14.37
N LEU A 243 5.34 -1.32 13.82
CA LEU A 243 4.96 -2.73 13.95
C LEU A 243 5.99 -3.52 14.76
N GLY A 244 6.96 -2.88 15.41
CA GLY A 244 7.91 -3.54 16.32
C GLY A 244 9.06 -4.30 15.66
N ASN A 245 9.37 -4.07 14.37
CA ASN A 245 10.56 -4.59 13.68
C ASN A 245 10.83 -6.10 13.85
N ASN A 246 9.77 -6.92 13.88
CA ASN A 246 9.92 -8.37 13.93
C ASN A 246 8.84 -9.06 13.10
N PHE A 247 9.19 -10.24 12.60
CA PHE A 247 8.31 -11.04 11.74
C PHE A 247 6.90 -11.24 12.33
N HIS A 248 6.82 -11.57 13.62
CA HIS A 248 5.57 -12.01 14.23
C HIS A 248 4.53 -10.88 14.32
N SER A 249 4.91 -9.68 14.74
CA SER A 249 3.99 -8.54 14.79
C SER A 249 3.67 -7.97 13.40
N ILE A 250 4.65 -7.94 12.49
CA ILE A 250 4.44 -7.50 11.11
C ILE A 250 3.44 -8.44 10.42
N SER A 251 3.72 -9.74 10.42
CA SER A 251 2.85 -10.74 9.78
C SER A 251 1.42 -10.72 10.33
N ARG A 252 1.26 -10.54 11.65
CA ARG A 252 -0.06 -10.44 12.28
C ARG A 252 -0.85 -9.22 11.80
N ASP A 253 -0.24 -8.04 11.72
CA ASP A 253 -0.92 -6.84 11.21
C ASP A 253 -1.24 -7.00 9.71
N GLN A 254 -0.30 -7.49 8.92
CA GLN A 254 -0.51 -7.70 7.48
C GLN A 254 -1.64 -8.71 7.21
N ALA A 255 -1.73 -9.80 7.98
CA ALA A 255 -2.83 -10.75 7.90
C ALA A 255 -4.18 -10.12 8.26
N ARG A 256 -4.23 -9.29 9.31
CA ARG A 256 -5.45 -8.55 9.69
C ARG A 256 -5.92 -7.65 8.55
N ARG A 257 -5.01 -6.89 7.93
CA ARG A 257 -5.33 -5.99 6.81
C ARG A 257 -5.79 -6.74 5.57
N GLN A 258 -5.09 -7.83 5.24
CA GLN A 258 -5.48 -8.70 4.12
C GLN A 258 -6.88 -9.29 4.31
N ASN A 259 -7.21 -9.77 5.51
CA ASN A 259 -8.55 -10.30 5.79
C ASN A 259 -9.63 -9.21 5.61
N ALA A 260 -9.37 -7.99 6.07
CA ALA A 260 -10.30 -6.88 5.90
C ALA A 260 -10.51 -6.49 4.41
N ILE A 261 -9.47 -6.62 3.58
CA ILE A 261 -9.56 -6.45 2.12
C ILE A 261 -10.36 -7.58 1.51
N TYR A 262 -10.09 -8.83 1.90
CA TYR A 262 -10.83 -10.00 1.43
C TYR A 262 -12.33 -9.85 1.70
N ASP A 263 -12.71 -9.48 2.93
CA ASP A 263 -14.11 -9.27 3.30
C ASP A 263 -14.78 -8.17 2.47
N ALA A 264 -14.05 -7.10 2.14
CA ALA A 264 -14.54 -6.02 1.29
C ALA A 264 -14.76 -6.47 -0.16
N ILE A 265 -13.85 -7.29 -0.71
CA ILE A 265 -13.98 -7.91 -2.04
C ILE A 265 -15.24 -8.79 -2.08
N GLN A 266 -15.41 -9.67 -1.09
CA GLN A 266 -16.57 -10.56 -1.02
C GLN A 266 -17.89 -9.77 -0.95
N ASN A 267 -17.95 -8.72 -0.13
CA ASN A 267 -19.14 -7.87 -0.03
C ASN A 267 -19.43 -7.13 -1.34
N HIS A 268 -18.41 -6.61 -2.02
CA HIS A 268 -18.57 -5.93 -3.30
C HIS A 268 -19.15 -6.86 -4.37
N GLN A 269 -18.65 -8.10 -4.45
CA GLN A 269 -19.14 -9.10 -5.40
C GLN A 269 -20.59 -9.50 -5.12
N GLN A 270 -20.95 -9.69 -3.85
CA GLN A 270 -22.34 -9.96 -3.47
C GLN A 270 -23.27 -8.81 -3.86
N GLN A 271 -22.82 -7.56 -3.71
CA GLN A 271 -23.59 -6.39 -4.14
C GLN A 271 -23.80 -6.37 -5.66
N ILE A 272 -22.75 -6.63 -6.45
CA ILE A 272 -22.86 -6.74 -7.92
C ILE A 272 -23.85 -7.84 -8.31
N ALA A 273 -23.74 -9.02 -7.70
CA ALA A 273 -24.64 -10.15 -7.99
C ALA A 273 -26.11 -9.83 -7.66
N ARG A 274 -26.36 -9.14 -6.55
CA ARG A 274 -27.70 -8.69 -6.16
C ARG A 274 -28.26 -7.67 -7.14
N SER A 275 -27.48 -6.66 -7.53
CA SER A 275 -27.91 -5.64 -8.50
C SER A 275 -28.28 -6.27 -9.85
N ARG A 276 -27.43 -7.17 -10.37
CA ARG A 276 -27.71 -7.91 -11.63
C ARG A 276 -29.00 -8.72 -11.55
N SER A 277 -29.26 -9.36 -10.40
CA SER A 277 -30.47 -10.15 -10.20
C SER A 277 -31.73 -9.27 -10.18
N GLN A 278 -31.64 -8.06 -9.62
CA GLN A 278 -32.74 -7.10 -9.58
C GLN A 278 -33.03 -6.46 -10.95
N ASP A 279 -32.00 -6.22 -11.76
CA ASP A 279 -32.19 -5.68 -13.11
C ASP A 279 -32.86 -6.72 -14.03
N ASN A 280 -32.46 -7.99 -13.93
CA ASN A 280 -33.08 -9.08 -14.69
C ASN A 280 -34.55 -9.33 -14.29
N SER A 281 -34.91 -9.14 -13.01
CA SER A 281 -36.30 -9.26 -12.56
C SER A 281 -37.18 -8.08 -13.02
N LYS A 282 -36.61 -6.87 -13.17
CA LYS A 282 -37.34 -5.72 -13.74
C LYS A 282 -37.58 -5.87 -15.24
N LEU A 283 -36.61 -6.40 -16.00
CA LEU A 283 -36.73 -6.61 -17.44
C LEU A 283 -37.80 -7.66 -17.80
N SER A 284 -38.04 -8.64 -16.93
CA SER A 284 -39.07 -9.68 -17.12
C SER A 284 -40.49 -9.24 -16.71
N GLN A 285 -40.66 -8.05 -16.14
CA GLN A 285 -41.97 -7.48 -15.76
C GLN A 285 -42.48 -6.42 -16.74
N ILE A 286 -41.81 -6.22 -17.89
CA ILE A 286 -42.33 -5.35 -18.95
C ILE A 286 -43.47 -6.12 -19.64
N PRO A 287 -44.75 -5.70 -19.50
CA PRO A 287 -45.85 -6.40 -20.15
C PRO A 287 -45.67 -6.35 -21.67
N GLU A 288 -45.80 -7.50 -22.33
CA GLU A 288 -45.89 -7.55 -23.79
C GLU A 288 -47.10 -6.70 -24.20
N ASN A 289 -46.84 -5.61 -24.91
CA ASN A 289 -47.88 -4.73 -25.40
C ASN A 289 -48.72 -5.51 -26.43
N PRO A 290 -50.06 -5.56 -26.28
CA PRO A 290 -50.94 -6.27 -27.20
C PRO A 290 -51.00 -5.61 -28.58
#